data_AF-A0A8J7C4P7-F1
#
_entry.id   AF-A0A8J7C4P7-F1
#
_cell.length_a   1.000
_cell.length_b   1.000
_cell.length_c   1.000
_cell.angle_alpha   90.00
_cell.angle_beta   90.00
_cell.angle_gamma   90.00
#
_symmetry.space_group_name_H-M   'P 1'
#
loop_
_entity.id
_entity.type
_entity.pdbx_description
1 polymer ?
#
loop_
_entity_poly.entity_id
_entity_poly.type
_entity_poly.pdbx_seq_one_letter_code
_entity_poly.pdbx_strand_id
1 'polypeptide(L)' 'MDHLALLLWHALLVSVFFAFLWRSTAVGRRNLFLKTFLIMVVGGTMLGWLMYPFP' A
#
# COMPACT_ATOMS: atom_id res chain seq x y z
N MET A 1 1.80 -19.64 1.80
CA MET A 1 1.37 -18.24 1.98
C MET A 1 2.50 -17.37 1.48
N ASP A 2 2.39 -16.84 0.26
CA ASP A 2 3.47 -16.12 -0.41
C ASP A 2 3.71 -14.73 0.22
N HIS A 3 4.98 -14.35 0.40
CA HIS A 3 5.37 -13.08 1.04
C HIS A 3 4.78 -11.85 0.33
N LEU A 4 4.66 -11.91 -1.00
CA LEU A 4 4.06 -10.85 -1.81
C LEU A 4 2.56 -10.70 -1.53
N ALA A 5 1.85 -11.81 -1.31
CA ALA A 5 0.43 -11.79 -0.95
C ALA A 5 0.21 -11.17 0.45
N LEU A 6 1.09 -11.46 1.42
CA LEU A 6 1.03 -10.85 2.75
C LEU A 6 1.27 -9.34 2.71
N LEU A 7 2.20 -8.89 1.86
CA LEU A 7 2.51 -7.47 1.67
C LEU A 7 1.36 -6.72 1.00
N LEU A 8 0.74 -7.32 -0.03
CA LEU A 8 -0.47 -6.78 -0.66
C LEU A 8 -1.63 -6.69 0.33
N TRP A 9 -1.82 -7.73 1.15
CA TRP A 9 -2.87 -7.77 2.16
C TRP A 9 -2.67 -6.68 3.22
N HIS A 10 -1.44 -6.50 3.71
CA HIS A 10 -1.10 -5.41 4.62
C HIS A 10 -1.31 -4.03 4.00
N ALA A 11 -0.82 -3.81 2.78
CA ALA A 11 -0.98 -2.54 2.09
C ALA A 11 -2.47 -2.20 1.88
N LEU A 12 -3.30 -3.21 1.57
CA LEU A 12 -4.76 -3.06 1.48
C LEU A 12 -5.37 -2.65 2.83
N LEU A 13 -5.09 -3.39 3.90
CA LEU A 13 -5.66 -3.10 5.23
C LEU A 13 -5.27 -1.70 5.72
N VAL A 14 -3.99 -1.34 5.61
CA VAL A 14 -3.49 -0.05 6.06
C VAL A 14 -4.06 1.10 5.23
N SER A 15 -4.10 0.96 3.91
CA SER A 15 -4.67 2.00 3.04
C SER A 15 -6.17 2.18 3.28
N VAL A 16 -6.95 1.10 3.46
CA VAL A 16 -8.38 1.18 3.82
C VAL A 16 -8.56 1.88 5.16
N PHE A 17 -7.76 1.52 6.16
CA PHE A 17 -7.84 2.12 7.51
C PHE A 17 -7.57 3.62 7.46
N PHE A 18 -6.46 4.04 6.84
CA PHE A 18 -6.13 5.46 6.70
C PHE A 18 -7.14 6.24 5.87
N ALA A 19 -7.68 5.64 4.80
CA ALA A 19 -8.72 6.27 3.99
C ALA A 19 -9.98 6.55 4.82
N PHE A 20 -10.42 5.57 5.60
CA PHE A 20 -11.62 5.70 6.44
C PHE A 20 -11.43 6.69 7.59
N LEU A 21 -10.22 6.73 8.17
CA LEU A 21 -9.88 7.57 9.33
C LEU A 21 -9.73 9.05 8.97
N TRP A 22 -9.15 9.39 7.82
CA TRP A 22 -8.66 10.76 7.57
C TRP A 22 -9.66 11.70 6.90
N ARG A 23 -10.59 11.21 6.06
CA ARG A 23 -11.55 12.06 5.33
C ARG A 23 -12.97 11.52 5.35
N SER A 24 -13.91 12.40 5.66
CA SER A 24 -15.35 12.12 5.69
C SER A 24 -16.00 12.17 4.29
N THR A 25 -15.42 12.94 3.35
CA THR A 25 -15.89 13.04 1.96
C THR A 25 -15.44 11.84 1.11
N ALA A 26 -16.40 11.19 0.42
CA ALA A 26 -16.16 9.98 -0.38
C ALA A 26 -15.06 10.13 -1.44
N VAL A 27 -14.98 11.30 -2.10
CA VAL A 27 -13.95 11.59 -3.12
C VAL A 27 -12.56 11.74 -2.49
N GLY A 28 -12.47 12.46 -1.37
CA GLY A 28 -11.22 12.64 -0.63
C GLY A 28 -10.69 11.34 -0.02
N ARG A 29 -11.60 10.47 0.42
CA ARG A 29 -11.32 9.12 0.95
C ARG A 29 -10.73 8.21 -0.13
N ARG A 30 -11.32 8.16 -1.33
CA ARG A 30 -10.79 7.38 -2.47
C ARG A 30 -9.41 7.86 -2.92
N ASN A 31 -9.19 9.17 -2.96
CA ASN A 31 -7.91 9.72 -3.41
C ASN A 31 -6.79 9.43 -2.39
N LEU A 32 -7.07 9.56 -1.10
CA LEU A 32 -6.12 9.16 -0.04
C LEU A 32 -5.86 7.66 -0.04
N PHE A 33 -6.90 6.84 -0.18
CA PHE A 33 -6.76 5.39 -0.32
C PHE A 33 -5.80 5.02 -1.45
N LEU A 34 -6.07 5.52 -2.67
CA LEU A 34 -5.23 5.22 -3.83
C LEU A 34 -3.79 5.69 -3.61
N LYS A 35 -3.60 6.90 -3.08
CA LYS A 35 -2.26 7.48 -2.88
C LYS A 35 -1.45 6.67 -1.87
N THR A 36 -2.03 6.33 -0.73
CA THR A 36 -1.35 5.55 0.32
C THR A 36 -1.10 4.11 -0.13
N PHE A 37 -2.07 3.49 -0.81
CA PHE A 37 -1.91 2.15 -1.37
C PHE A 37 -0.77 2.10 -2.40
N LEU A 38 -0.76 3.04 -3.37
CA LEU A 38 0.30 3.13 -4.37
C LEU A 38 1.67 3.33 -3.74
N ILE A 39 1.79 4.23 -2.75
CA ILE A 39 3.07 4.46 -2.05
C ILE A 39 3.54 3.19 -1.35
N MET A 40 2.65 2.47 -0.66
CA MET A 40 3.02 1.23 0.05
C MET A 40 3.39 0.10 -0.91
N VAL A 41 2.63 -0.10 -1.98
CA VAL A 41 2.92 -1.16 -2.96
C VAL A 41 4.19 -0.85 -3.73
N VAL A 42 4.30 0.34 -4.32
CA VAL A 42 5.49 0.74 -5.10
C VAL A 42 6.72 0.80 -4.19
N GLY A 43 6.59 1.37 -3.00
CA GLY A 43 7.68 1.44 -2.01
C GLY A 43 8.13 0.04 -1.58
N GLY A 44 7.20 -0.85 -1.22
CA GLY A 44 7.50 -2.22 -0.84
C GLY A 44 8.13 -3.03 -1.97
N THR A 45 7.63 -2.89 -3.20
CA THR A 45 8.18 -3.56 -4.39
C THR A 45 9.57 -3.01 -4.75
N MET A 46 9.78 -1.69 -4.74
CA MET A 46 11.10 -1.10 -5.00
C MET A 46 12.11 -1.51 -3.93
N LEU A 47 11.72 -1.55 -2.66
CA LEU A 47 12.59 -2.02 -1.58
C LEU A 47 12.90 -3.51 -1.71
N GLY A 48 11.90 -4.34 -2.04
CA GLY A 48 12.11 -5.76 -2.33
C GLY A 48 13.02 -5.99 -3.53
N TRP A 49 12.93 -5.14 -4.56
CA TRP A 49 13.82 -5.18 -5.71
C TRP A 49 15.23 -4.72 -5.36
N LEU A 50 15.38 -3.68 -4.55
CA LEU A 50 16.67 -3.21 -4.04
C LEU A 50 17.34 -4.27 -3.15
N MET A 51 16.54 -5.04 -2.40
CA MET A 51 16.99 -6.20 -1.62
C MET A 51 17.38 -7.41 -2.47
N TYR A 52 17.18 -7.34 -3.79
CA TYR A 52 17.73 -8.29 -4.76
C TYR A 52 18.86 -7.65 -5.58
N PRO A 53 19.96 -7.18 -4.95
CA PRO A 53 21.09 -6.63 -5.68
C PRO A 53 21.88 -7.80 -6.27
N PHE A 54 21.53 -8.19 -7.50
CA PHE A 54 22.21 -9.17 -8.36
C PHE A 54 22.07 -10.67 -7.97
N PRO A 55 21.98 -11.60 -8.95
CA PRO A 55 22.28 -13.02 -8.72
C PRO A 55 23.78 -13.25 -8.48
#